data_AF-A0A957AVS0-F1
#
_entry.id   AF-A0A957AVS0-F1
#
_cell.length_a   1.000
_cell.length_b   1.000
_cell.length_c   1.000
_cell.angle_alpha   90.00
_cell.angle_beta   90.00
_cell.angle_gamma   90.00
#
_symmetry.space_group_name_H-M   'P 1'
#
loop_
_entity.id
_entity.type
_entity.pdbx_description
1 polymer ?
#
loop_
_entity_poly.entity_id
_entity_poly.type
_entity_poly.pdbx_seq_one_letter_code
_entity_poly.pdbx_strand_id
1 'polypeptide(L)'
;EESLAIRQKLDNKLAISVSLTNLGLLALSLGDLETARQRLEDAIVLTREVGDRWSVANALNNVANVVRDQGDYHRARELYRESLSINRELGDKRALAFVLEDLSCLSALEGQAVPALHLAAAATAVREDIGAPLAPNDQQRLNHNLAPAREKLPAAAQAEAVAQGRQMTLDEVVAYALHL
;
A
#
# COMPACT_ATOMS: atom_id res chain seq x y z
N GLU A 1 -6.66 -10.60 -22.66
CA GLU A 1 -5.78 -11.79 -22.86
C GLU A 1 -4.93 -11.71 -24.13
N GLU A 2 -5.47 -11.29 -25.28
CA GLU A 2 -4.71 -11.19 -26.54
C GLU A 2 -3.43 -10.32 -26.45
N SER A 3 -3.47 -9.18 -25.75
CA SER A 3 -2.28 -8.34 -25.58
C SER A 3 -1.18 -9.02 -24.74
N LEU A 4 -1.50 -9.93 -23.81
CA LEU A 4 -0.52 -10.65 -23.01
C LEU A 4 0.21 -11.69 -23.88
N ALA A 5 -0.54 -12.43 -24.70
CA ALA A 5 0.00 -13.43 -25.62
C ALA A 5 0.96 -12.82 -26.66
N ILE A 6 0.69 -11.60 -27.15
CA ILE A 6 1.60 -10.89 -28.08
C ILE A 6 2.90 -10.47 -27.36
N ARG A 7 2.81 -9.96 -26.13
CA ARG A 7 3.99 -9.53 -25.36
C ARG A 7 4.88 -10.71 -24.95
N GLN A 8 4.28 -11.86 -24.61
CA GLN A 8 5.00 -13.12 -24.37
C GLN A 8 5.80 -13.57 -25.60
N LYS A 9 5.29 -13.36 -26.81
CA LYS A 9 6.00 -13.66 -28.05
C LYS A 9 7.15 -12.68 -28.38
N LEU A 10 7.16 -11.50 -27.76
CA LEU A 10 8.17 -10.45 -27.99
C LEU A 10 9.23 -10.37 -26.88
N ASP A 11 9.20 -11.29 -25.91
CA ASP A 11 10.06 -11.32 -24.69
C ASP A 11 10.13 -9.97 -23.94
N ASN A 12 9.07 -9.15 -24.04
CA ASN A 12 9.01 -7.86 -23.36
C ASN A 12 8.50 -8.07 -21.94
N LYS A 13 9.40 -8.51 -21.05
CA LYS A 13 9.12 -8.82 -19.64
C LYS A 13 8.43 -7.68 -18.89
N LEU A 14 8.80 -6.42 -19.17
CA LEU A 14 8.15 -5.25 -18.57
C LEU A 14 6.68 -5.17 -18.99
N ALA A 15 6.41 -5.30 -20.29
CA ALA A 15 5.05 -5.23 -20.80
C ALA A 15 4.22 -6.43 -20.31
N ILE A 16 4.81 -7.63 -20.20
CA ILE A 16 4.13 -8.81 -19.63
C ILE A 16 3.76 -8.56 -18.17
N SER A 17 4.71 -8.04 -17.37
CA SER A 17 4.47 -7.70 -15.97
C SER A 17 3.32 -6.71 -15.81
N VAL A 18 3.32 -5.60 -16.56
CA VAL A 18 2.22 -4.61 -16.53
C VAL A 18 0.87 -5.25 -16.89
N SER A 19 0.85 -6.14 -17.89
CA SER A 19 -0.37 -6.89 -18.24
C SER A 19 -0.86 -7.76 -17.10
N LEU A 20 0.05 -8.48 -16.44
CA LEU A 20 -0.27 -9.34 -15.31
C LEU A 20 -0.76 -8.53 -14.11
N THR A 21 -0.16 -7.39 -13.81
CA THR A 21 -0.66 -6.45 -12.79
C THR A 21 -2.09 -6.02 -13.07
N ASN A 22 -2.38 -5.59 -14.30
CA ASN A 22 -3.73 -5.16 -14.67
C ASN A 22 -4.76 -6.30 -14.59
N LEU A 23 -4.39 -7.51 -15.01
CA LEU A 23 -5.25 -8.69 -14.88
C LEU A 23 -5.48 -9.07 -13.42
N GLY A 24 -4.45 -8.95 -12.57
CA GLY A 24 -4.56 -9.19 -11.14
C GLY A 24 -5.49 -8.18 -10.45
N LEU A 25 -5.37 -6.90 -10.78
CA LEU A 25 -6.27 -5.85 -10.27
C LEU A 25 -7.71 -6.03 -10.76
N LEU A 26 -7.90 -6.48 -12.00
CA LEU A 26 -9.23 -6.82 -12.52
C LEU A 26 -9.83 -7.99 -11.74
N ALA A 27 -9.06 -9.07 -11.53
CA ALA A 27 -9.50 -10.22 -10.74
C ALA A 27 -9.87 -9.81 -9.30
N LEU A 28 -9.08 -8.94 -8.67
CA LEU A 28 -9.39 -8.36 -7.36
C LEU A 28 -10.72 -7.61 -7.37
N SER A 29 -10.96 -6.77 -8.38
CA SER A 29 -12.23 -6.02 -8.51
C SER A 29 -13.46 -6.93 -8.70
N LEU A 30 -13.25 -8.15 -9.20
CA LEU A 30 -14.27 -9.18 -9.38
C LEU A 30 -14.39 -10.11 -8.16
N GLY A 31 -13.54 -9.94 -7.14
CA GLY A 31 -13.51 -10.79 -5.94
C GLY A 31 -12.76 -12.11 -6.11
N ASP A 32 -12.08 -12.34 -7.24
CA ASP A 32 -11.25 -13.53 -7.47
C ASP A 32 -9.84 -13.29 -6.90
N LEU A 33 -9.73 -13.45 -5.58
CA LEU A 33 -8.50 -13.18 -4.84
C LEU A 33 -7.37 -14.16 -5.20
N GLU A 34 -7.69 -15.41 -5.53
CA GLU A 34 -6.70 -16.42 -5.92
C GLU A 34 -6.04 -16.06 -7.26
N THR A 35 -6.84 -15.74 -8.28
CA THR A 35 -6.30 -15.27 -9.57
C THR A 35 -5.56 -13.95 -9.40
N ALA A 36 -6.08 -13.03 -8.58
CA ALA A 36 -5.41 -11.76 -8.30
C ALA A 36 -4.00 -11.96 -7.73
N ARG A 37 -3.88 -12.81 -6.70
CA ARG A 37 -2.58 -13.14 -6.08
C ARG A 37 -1.62 -13.74 -7.10
N GLN A 38 -2.04 -14.79 -7.81
CA GLN A 38 -1.16 -15.48 -8.76
C GLN A 38 -0.62 -14.51 -9.83
N ARG A 39 -1.50 -13.71 -10.44
CA ARG A 39 -1.10 -12.78 -11.50
C ARG A 39 -0.18 -11.68 -10.99
N LEU A 40 -0.40 -11.19 -9.77
CA LEU A 40 0.46 -10.15 -9.21
C LEU A 40 1.83 -10.71 -8.76
N GLU A 41 1.90 -11.93 -8.24
CA GLU A 41 3.17 -12.60 -7.91
C GLU A 41 4.01 -12.86 -9.17
N ASP A 42 3.39 -13.34 -10.25
CA ASP A 42 4.04 -13.49 -11.56
C ASP A 42 4.57 -12.14 -12.07
N ALA A 43 3.81 -11.05 -11.86
CA ALA A 43 4.23 -9.70 -12.22
C ALA A 43 5.47 -9.22 -11.40
N ILE A 44 5.55 -9.57 -10.10
CA ILE A 44 6.71 -9.26 -9.25
C ILE A 44 7.97 -9.97 -9.77
N VAL A 45 7.88 -11.26 -10.12
CA VAL A 45 9.02 -12.03 -10.63
C VAL A 45 9.60 -11.33 -11.86
N LEU A 46 8.74 -10.99 -12.83
CA LEU A 46 9.16 -10.34 -14.07
C LEU A 46 9.67 -8.91 -13.86
N THR A 47 9.05 -8.12 -12.99
CA THR A 47 9.55 -6.75 -12.69
C THR A 47 10.91 -6.78 -12.01
N ARG A 48 11.16 -7.74 -11.11
CA ARG A 48 12.48 -7.94 -10.49
C ARG A 48 13.55 -8.31 -11.52
N GLU A 49 13.22 -9.19 -12.48
CA GLU A 49 14.14 -9.55 -13.56
C GLU A 49 14.50 -8.38 -14.49
N VAL A 50 13.58 -7.43 -14.67
CA VAL A 50 13.80 -6.22 -15.49
C VAL A 50 14.59 -5.15 -14.73
N GLY A 51 14.65 -5.23 -13.40
CA GLY A 51 15.35 -4.25 -12.56
C GLY A 51 14.62 -2.90 -12.41
N ASP A 52 13.34 -2.81 -12.81
CA ASP A 52 12.53 -1.61 -12.61
C ASP A 52 12.01 -1.55 -11.17
N ARG A 53 12.81 -0.91 -10.30
CA ARG A 53 12.54 -0.79 -8.87
C ARG A 53 11.22 -0.10 -8.57
N TRP A 54 10.82 0.89 -9.37
CA TRP A 54 9.57 1.62 -9.15
C TRP A 54 8.37 0.71 -9.43
N SER A 55 8.42 -0.05 -10.54
CA SER A 55 7.38 -1.03 -10.84
C SER A 55 7.34 -2.18 -9.83
N VAL A 56 8.49 -2.63 -9.31
CA VAL A 56 8.55 -3.60 -8.20
C VAL A 56 7.82 -3.07 -6.96
N ALA A 57 8.11 -1.83 -6.52
CA ALA A 57 7.49 -1.27 -5.33
C ALA A 57 5.96 -1.16 -5.44
N ASN A 58 5.46 -0.75 -6.61
CA ASN A 58 4.02 -0.68 -6.87
C ASN A 58 3.36 -2.07 -6.92
N ALA A 59 4.01 -3.04 -7.56
CA ALA A 59 3.50 -4.41 -7.60
C ALA A 59 3.40 -5.00 -6.19
N LEU A 60 4.43 -4.82 -5.36
CA LEU A 60 4.43 -5.24 -3.95
C LEU A 60 3.26 -4.65 -3.15
N ASN A 61 3.00 -3.35 -3.30
CA ASN A 61 1.88 -2.70 -2.61
C ASN A 61 0.51 -3.27 -3.05
N ASN A 62 0.35 -3.56 -4.34
CA ASN A 62 -0.88 -4.16 -4.87
C ASN A 62 -1.08 -5.59 -4.35
N VAL A 63 -0.01 -6.37 -4.25
CA VAL A 63 -0.08 -7.75 -3.71
C VAL A 63 -0.41 -7.71 -2.23
N ALA A 64 0.21 -6.79 -1.49
CA ALA A 64 -0.08 -6.57 -0.09
C ALA A 64 -1.56 -6.26 0.16
N ASN A 65 -2.19 -5.46 -0.72
CA ASN A 65 -3.63 -5.21 -0.69
C ASN A 65 -4.46 -6.50 -0.89
N VAL A 66 -4.13 -7.32 -1.90
CA VAL A 66 -4.83 -8.61 -2.13
C VAL A 66 -4.68 -9.55 -0.94
N VAL A 67 -3.45 -9.70 -0.44
CA VAL A 67 -3.12 -10.60 0.67
C VAL A 67 -3.78 -10.14 1.98
N ARG A 68 -3.87 -8.82 2.21
CA ARG A 68 -4.67 -8.24 3.30
C ARG A 68 -6.14 -8.62 3.14
N ASP A 69 -6.71 -8.46 1.96
CA ASP A 69 -8.14 -8.73 1.72
C ASP A 69 -8.45 -10.25 1.82
N GLN A 70 -7.45 -11.12 1.66
CA GLN A 70 -7.51 -12.56 1.96
C GLN A 70 -7.38 -12.90 3.46
N GLY A 71 -7.02 -11.92 4.30
CA GLY A 71 -6.89 -12.09 5.75
C GLY A 71 -5.48 -12.45 6.25
N ASP A 72 -4.47 -12.56 5.38
CA ASP A 72 -3.09 -12.80 5.80
C ASP A 72 -2.36 -11.48 6.08
N TYR A 73 -2.67 -10.91 7.23
CA TYR A 73 -2.15 -9.59 7.63
C TYR A 73 -0.63 -9.59 7.84
N HIS A 74 -0.06 -10.70 8.31
CA HIS A 74 1.39 -10.83 8.49
C HIS A 74 2.10 -10.71 7.15
N ARG A 75 1.67 -11.47 6.14
CA ARG A 75 2.29 -11.43 4.82
C ARG A 75 2.07 -10.09 4.13
N ALA A 76 0.88 -9.50 4.26
CA ALA A 76 0.61 -8.16 3.73
C ALA A 76 1.57 -7.11 4.30
N ARG A 77 1.83 -7.16 5.62
CA ARG A 77 2.76 -6.26 6.31
C ARG A 77 4.19 -6.37 5.77
N GLU A 78 4.68 -7.58 5.54
CA GLU A 78 6.01 -7.79 4.93
C GLU A 78 6.12 -7.15 3.54
N LEU A 79 5.09 -7.36 2.70
CA LEU A 79 5.04 -6.82 1.35
C LEU A 79 4.96 -5.28 1.34
N TYR A 80 4.16 -4.68 2.23
CA TYR A 80 4.12 -3.23 2.40
C TYR A 80 5.47 -2.68 2.86
N ARG A 81 6.15 -3.34 3.81
CA ARG A 81 7.48 -2.91 4.29
C ARG A 81 8.52 -2.97 3.18
N GLU A 82 8.49 -4.01 2.34
CA GLU A 82 9.39 -4.10 1.18
C GLU A 82 9.11 -2.95 0.19
N SER A 83 7.84 -2.68 -0.13
CA SER A 83 7.44 -1.54 -0.97
C SER A 83 7.90 -0.21 -0.37
N LEU A 84 7.70 -0.02 0.94
CA LEU A 84 8.09 1.18 1.67
C LEU A 84 9.60 1.42 1.64
N SER A 85 10.40 0.36 1.83
CA SER A 85 11.86 0.44 1.75
C SER A 85 12.33 0.88 0.37
N ILE A 86 11.77 0.30 -0.70
CA ILE A 86 12.13 0.67 -2.07
C ILE A 86 11.73 2.11 -2.36
N ASN A 87 10.50 2.52 -2.02
CA ASN A 87 10.03 3.89 -2.24
C ASN A 87 10.82 4.92 -1.43
N ARG A 88 11.32 4.55 -0.24
CA ARG A 88 12.22 5.37 0.56
C ARG A 88 13.54 5.62 -0.19
N GLU A 89 14.15 4.57 -0.73
CA GLU A 89 15.39 4.69 -1.50
C GLU A 89 15.22 5.48 -2.80
N LEU A 90 14.04 5.37 -3.43
CA LEU A 90 13.68 6.13 -4.63
C LEU A 90 13.33 7.60 -4.33
N GLY A 91 13.06 7.94 -3.06
CA GLY A 91 12.57 9.27 -2.68
C GLY A 91 11.15 9.58 -3.16
N ASP A 92 10.34 8.58 -3.49
CA ASP A 92 8.98 8.77 -3.99
C ASP A 92 8.01 9.05 -2.83
N LYS A 93 7.95 10.32 -2.42
CA LYS A 93 7.08 10.78 -1.33
C LYS A 93 5.60 10.47 -1.55
N ARG A 94 5.14 10.47 -2.81
CA ARG A 94 3.74 10.19 -3.12
C ARG A 94 3.46 8.70 -2.90
N ALA A 95 4.33 7.82 -3.40
CA ALA A 95 4.21 6.38 -3.15
C ALA A 95 4.34 6.04 -1.66
N LEU A 96 5.24 6.70 -0.93
CA LEU A 96 5.35 6.55 0.53
C LEU A 96 4.04 6.89 1.24
N ALA A 97 3.37 7.99 0.89
CA ALA A 97 2.08 8.34 1.46
C ALA A 97 1.00 7.28 1.19
N PHE A 98 0.95 6.73 -0.04
CA PHE A 98 0.04 5.62 -0.37
C PHE A 98 0.30 4.38 0.47
N VAL A 99 1.56 3.95 0.61
CA VAL A 99 1.90 2.76 1.41
C VAL A 99 1.57 2.98 2.90
N LEU A 100 1.78 4.18 3.42
CA LEU A 100 1.43 4.54 4.80
C LEU A 100 -0.10 4.50 5.04
N GLU A 101 -0.91 4.92 4.06
CA GLU A 101 -2.38 4.80 4.10
C GLU A 101 -2.82 3.33 4.15
N ASP A 102 -2.23 2.49 3.31
CA ASP A 102 -2.55 1.07 3.27
C ASP A 102 -2.12 0.35 4.57
N LEU A 103 -0.95 0.67 5.11
CA LEU A 103 -0.49 0.19 6.42
C LEU A 103 -1.37 0.69 7.56
N SER A 104 -1.90 1.91 7.48
CA SER A 104 -2.83 2.44 8.48
C SER A 104 -4.12 1.62 8.52
N CYS A 105 -4.64 1.23 7.35
CA CYS A 105 -5.81 0.35 7.23
C CYS A 105 -5.50 -1.05 7.76
N LEU A 106 -4.31 -1.60 7.44
CA LEU A 106 -3.87 -2.90 7.96
C LEU A 106 -3.79 -2.91 9.50
N SER A 107 -3.18 -1.90 10.10
CA SER A 107 -3.13 -1.77 11.56
C SER A 107 -4.53 -1.63 12.19
N ALA A 108 -5.47 -0.96 11.51
CA ALA A 108 -6.86 -0.91 11.97
C ALA A 108 -7.53 -2.29 11.99
N LEU A 109 -7.31 -3.11 10.94
CA LEU A 109 -7.82 -4.48 10.84
C LEU A 109 -7.23 -5.41 11.89
N GLU A 110 -5.95 -5.26 12.22
CA GLU A 110 -5.29 -5.97 13.32
C GLU A 110 -5.69 -5.46 14.71
N GLY A 111 -6.52 -4.40 14.78
CA GLY A 111 -6.99 -3.81 16.02
C GLY A 111 -5.99 -2.90 16.72
N GLN A 112 -4.88 -2.55 16.06
CA GLN A 112 -3.86 -1.63 16.54
C GLN A 112 -4.28 -0.17 16.30
N ALA A 113 -5.11 0.36 17.19
CA ALA A 113 -5.72 1.67 16.99
C ALA A 113 -4.71 2.84 16.93
N VAL A 114 -3.70 2.86 17.82
CA VAL A 114 -2.69 3.92 17.85
C VAL A 114 -1.82 3.92 16.58
N PRO A 115 -1.21 2.79 16.16
CA PRO A 115 -0.49 2.73 14.89
C PRO A 115 -1.33 3.14 13.68
N ALA A 116 -2.59 2.71 13.60
CA ALA A 116 -3.47 3.09 12.51
C ALA A 116 -3.65 4.62 12.41
N LEU A 117 -3.88 5.30 13.54
CA LEU A 117 -4.06 6.75 13.55
C LEU A 117 -2.74 7.51 13.31
N HIS A 118 -1.61 7.02 13.84
CA HIS A 118 -0.29 7.60 13.58
C HIS A 118 0.03 7.60 12.09
N LEU A 119 -0.09 6.43 11.45
CA LEU A 119 0.25 6.26 10.04
C LEU A 119 -0.67 7.10 9.13
N ALA A 120 -1.99 7.09 9.38
CA ALA A 120 -2.93 7.87 8.59
C ALA A 120 -2.69 9.39 8.71
N ALA A 121 -2.39 9.86 9.91
CA ALA A 121 -2.11 11.26 10.17
C ALA A 121 -0.79 11.71 9.53
N ALA A 122 0.26 10.88 9.62
CA ALA A 122 1.53 11.12 8.98
C ALA A 122 1.41 11.11 7.44
N ALA A 123 0.68 10.15 6.86
CA ALA A 123 0.42 10.11 5.42
C ALA A 123 -0.31 11.37 4.93
N THR A 124 -1.28 11.86 5.71
CA THR A 124 -2.00 13.11 5.43
C THR A 124 -1.02 14.30 5.40
N ALA A 125 -0.13 14.42 6.39
CA ALA A 125 0.88 15.48 6.43
C ALA A 125 1.83 15.39 5.24
N VAL A 126 2.30 14.20 4.88
CA VAL A 126 3.17 13.99 3.69
C VAL A 126 2.45 14.43 2.42
N ARG A 127 1.16 14.15 2.27
CA ARG A 127 0.35 14.59 1.12
C ARG A 127 0.19 16.10 1.04
N GLU A 128 -0.05 16.75 2.17
CA GLU A 128 -0.13 18.22 2.25
C GLU A 128 1.21 18.84 1.84
N ASP A 129 2.33 18.33 2.34
CA ASP A 129 3.68 18.81 2.03
C ASP A 129 4.03 18.73 0.55
N ILE A 130 3.59 17.68 -0.15
CA ILE A 130 3.81 17.51 -1.60
C ILE A 130 2.72 18.17 -2.45
N GLY A 131 1.76 18.88 -1.85
CA GLY A 131 0.67 19.56 -2.55
C GLY A 131 -0.30 18.60 -3.26
N ALA A 132 -0.49 17.39 -2.71
CA ALA A 132 -1.33 16.36 -3.30
C ALA A 132 -2.23 15.66 -2.26
N PRO A 133 -3.15 16.42 -1.63
CA PRO A 133 -4.11 15.85 -0.68
C PRO A 133 -4.98 14.77 -1.34
N LEU A 134 -5.50 13.84 -0.52
CA LEU A 134 -6.45 12.85 -1.00
C LEU A 134 -7.70 13.54 -1.57
N ALA A 135 -8.24 12.96 -2.65
CA ALA A 135 -9.55 13.36 -3.14
C ALA A 135 -10.62 13.08 -2.06
N PRO A 136 -11.73 13.84 -2.02
CA PRO A 136 -12.77 13.66 -1.00
C PRO A 136 -13.28 12.21 -0.85
N ASN A 137 -13.41 11.50 -1.98
CA ASN A 137 -13.86 10.10 -1.98
C ASN A 137 -12.83 9.16 -1.34
N ASP A 138 -11.54 9.34 -1.63
CA ASP A 138 -10.48 8.52 -1.04
C ASP A 138 -10.28 8.84 0.43
N GLN A 139 -10.40 10.12 0.80
CA GLN A 139 -10.42 10.54 2.20
C GLN A 139 -11.59 9.91 2.97
N GLN A 140 -12.78 9.84 2.36
CA GLN A 140 -13.94 9.19 2.95
C GLN A 140 -13.72 7.68 3.11
N ARG A 141 -13.16 7.00 2.10
CA ARG A 141 -12.81 5.58 2.18
C ARG A 141 -11.81 5.30 3.29
N LEU A 142 -10.74 6.09 3.36
CA LEU A 142 -9.75 5.99 4.44
C LEU A 142 -10.42 6.17 5.82
N ASN A 143 -11.26 7.19 5.96
CA ASN A 143 -12.00 7.43 7.21
C ASN A 143 -12.93 6.27 7.60
N HIS A 144 -13.59 5.65 6.62
CA HIS A 144 -14.42 4.47 6.84
C HIS A 144 -13.58 3.29 7.34
N ASN A 145 -12.46 3.00 6.67
CA ASN A 145 -11.56 1.91 7.05
C ASN A 145 -10.95 2.10 8.45
N LEU A 146 -10.75 3.35 8.89
CA LEU A 146 -10.21 3.68 10.20
C LEU A 146 -11.27 3.78 11.31
N ALA A 147 -12.57 3.72 11.00
CA ALA A 147 -13.63 3.84 11.99
C ALA A 147 -13.51 2.80 13.12
N PRO A 148 -13.24 1.50 12.86
CA PRO A 148 -13.07 0.50 13.92
C PRO A 148 -11.89 0.80 14.85
N ALA A 149 -10.83 1.43 14.35
CA ALA A 149 -9.69 1.84 15.17
C ALA A 149 -10.05 3.03 16.07
N ARG A 150 -10.79 4.01 15.53
CA ARG A 150 -11.24 5.20 16.29
C ARG A 150 -12.16 4.81 17.44
N GLU A 151 -13.12 3.91 17.20
CA GLU A 151 -14.08 3.46 18.23
C GLU A 151 -13.42 2.78 19.44
N LYS A 152 -12.22 2.21 19.26
CA LYS A 152 -11.46 1.56 20.35
C LYS A 152 -10.75 2.54 21.28
N LEU A 153 -10.65 3.82 20.94
CA LEU A 153 -9.93 4.82 21.70
C LEU A 153 -10.84 5.96 22.18
N PRO A 154 -10.64 6.49 23.41
CA PRO A 154 -11.26 7.74 23.83
C PRO A 154 -10.87 8.90 22.90
N ALA A 155 -11.75 9.89 22.74
CA ALA A 155 -11.51 11.03 21.85
C ALA A 155 -10.18 11.77 22.11
N ALA A 156 -9.77 11.89 23.39
CA ALA A 156 -8.48 12.49 23.75
C ALA A 156 -7.29 11.68 23.22
N ALA A 157 -7.32 10.35 23.34
CA ALA A 157 -6.26 9.47 22.84
C ALA A 157 -6.23 9.45 21.31
N GLN A 158 -7.39 9.55 20.65
CA GLN A 158 -7.46 9.71 19.19
C GLN A 158 -6.78 11.01 18.75
N ALA A 159 -7.11 12.14 19.41
CA ALA A 159 -6.54 13.44 19.08
C ALA A 159 -5.02 13.47 19.31
N GLU A 160 -4.55 12.86 20.39
CA GLU A 160 -3.12 12.72 20.68
C GLU A 160 -2.41 11.88 19.62
N ALA A 161 -2.95 10.71 19.27
CA ALA A 161 -2.36 9.85 18.24
C ALA A 161 -2.27 10.57 16.89
N VAL A 162 -3.35 11.27 16.49
CA VAL A 162 -3.33 12.08 15.25
C VAL A 162 -2.29 13.19 15.34
N ALA A 163 -2.17 13.90 16.46
CA ALA A 163 -1.19 14.96 16.63
C ALA A 163 0.25 14.43 16.55
N GLN A 164 0.54 13.31 17.20
CA GLN A 164 1.85 12.65 17.15
C GLN A 164 2.19 12.22 15.73
N GLY A 165 1.25 11.57 15.02
CA GLY A 165 1.45 11.16 13.63
C GLY A 165 1.75 12.34 12.69
N ARG A 166 1.06 13.48 12.85
CA ARG A 166 1.33 14.69 12.04
C ARG A 166 2.68 15.34 12.33
N GLN A 167 3.24 15.13 13.52
CA GLN A 167 4.53 15.70 13.91
C GLN A 167 5.73 14.87 13.43
N MET A 168 5.51 13.60 13.08
CA MET A 168 6.57 12.75 12.54
C MET A 168 7.05 13.29 11.18
N THR A 169 8.37 13.43 11.05
CA THR A 169 8.99 13.61 9.74
C THR A 169 8.79 12.37 8.86
N LEU A 170 8.97 12.53 7.55
CA LEU A 170 8.85 11.40 6.60
C LEU A 170 9.79 10.23 6.98
N ASP A 171 11.02 10.52 7.40
CA ASP A 171 11.96 9.48 7.81
C ASP A 171 11.54 8.78 9.11
N GLU A 172 11.01 9.53 10.08
CA GLU A 172 10.52 8.97 11.35
C GLU A 172 9.30 8.07 11.13
N VAL A 173 8.30 8.50 10.33
CA VAL A 173 7.14 7.65 10.06
C VAL A 173 7.51 6.42 9.24
N VAL A 174 8.44 6.54 8.28
CA VAL A 174 8.92 5.38 7.51
C VAL A 174 9.66 4.41 8.43
N ALA A 175 10.54 4.91 9.30
CA ALA A 175 11.22 4.07 10.28
C ALA A 175 10.20 3.40 11.23
N TYR A 176 9.22 4.15 11.73
CA TYR A 176 8.15 3.63 12.57
C TYR A 176 7.39 2.49 11.87
N ALA A 177 6.93 2.70 10.64
CA ALA A 177 6.22 1.70 9.85
C ALA A 177 7.03 0.43 9.56
N LEU A 178 8.35 0.55 9.37
CA LEU A 178 9.24 -0.60 9.18
C LEU A 178 9.42 -1.47 10.43
N HIS A 179 9.09 -0.97 11.63
CA HIS A 179 9.24 -1.68 12.90
C HIS A 179 7.91 -2.13 13.55
N LEU A 180 6.76 -1.75 13.00
CA LEU A 180 5.40 -2.19 13.42
C LEU A 180 5.10 -3.65 13.09
#